data_AF-S1PT39-F1
#
_entry.id   AF-S1PT39-F1
#
_cell.length_a   1.000
_cell.length_b   1.000
_cell.length_c   1.000
_cell.angle_alpha   90.00
_cell.angle_beta   90.00
_cell.angle_gamma   90.00
#
_symmetry.space_group_name_H-M   'P 1'
#
loop_
_entity.id
_entity.type
_entity.pdbx_description
1 polymer ?
#
loop_
_entity_poly.entity_id
_entity_poly.type
_entity_poly.pdbx_seq_one_letter_code
_entity_poly.pdbx_strand_id
1 'polypeptide(L)'
;MKLNARQIDTAKPKEKAYKLADGGGLYLLVKPGGGEYWRLKYRVAGKEKLLALGVYPEVTLADAPAKLEEAKRGISGGIDLMEVKREEKIARETQLNNTFKDIALEWHSNKL
;
A
#
# COMPACT_ATOMS: atom_id res chain seq x y z
N MET A 1 -20.57 0.37 9.87
CA MET A 1 -21.37 0.50 8.63
C MET A 1 -20.41 0.25 7.47
N LYS A 2 -20.80 -0.60 6.52
CA LYS A 2 -19.97 -0.93 5.35
C LYS A 2 -20.07 0.20 4.32
N LEU A 3 -19.00 0.47 3.59
CA LEU A 3 -18.98 1.51 2.56
C LEU A 3 -19.77 1.04 1.33
N ASN A 4 -20.41 1.97 0.63
CA ASN A 4 -21.10 1.69 -0.62
C ASN A 4 -20.63 2.61 -1.75
N ALA A 5 -20.93 2.23 -3.00
CA ALA A 5 -20.51 2.96 -4.19
C ALA A 5 -20.94 4.44 -4.16
N ARG A 6 -22.19 4.72 -3.77
CA ARG A 6 -22.72 6.10 -3.69
C ARG A 6 -21.92 6.96 -2.72
N GLN A 7 -21.45 6.41 -1.59
CA GLN A 7 -20.62 7.16 -0.65
C GLN A 7 -19.25 7.50 -1.22
N ILE A 8 -18.68 6.64 -2.07
CA ILE A 8 -17.42 6.89 -2.78
C ILE A 8 -17.65 7.92 -3.88
N ASP A 9 -18.67 7.74 -4.73
CA ASP A 9 -18.94 8.63 -5.86
C ASP A 9 -19.26 10.07 -5.43
N THR A 10 -19.83 10.24 -4.22
CA THR A 10 -20.14 11.56 -3.66
C THR A 10 -19.00 12.13 -2.80
N ALA A 11 -17.91 11.38 -2.62
CA ALA A 11 -16.77 11.78 -1.82
C ALA A 11 -15.92 12.82 -2.56
N LYS A 12 -16.18 14.10 -2.29
CA LYS A 12 -15.37 15.18 -2.84
C LYS A 12 -14.09 15.41 -2.02
N PRO A 13 -12.97 15.75 -2.67
CA PRO A 13 -11.78 16.23 -1.97
C PRO A 13 -12.10 17.44 -1.09
N LYS A 14 -11.48 17.51 0.08
CA LYS A 14 -11.60 18.60 1.05
C LYS A 14 -10.22 19.18 1.33
N GLU A 15 -10.14 20.32 2.03
CA GLU A 15 -8.87 20.93 2.43
C GLU A 15 -7.96 19.98 3.23
N LYS A 16 -8.55 19.06 3.99
CA LYS A 16 -7.83 18.04 4.76
C LYS A 16 -8.25 16.65 4.34
N ALA A 17 -7.30 15.72 4.36
CA ALA A 17 -7.57 14.32 4.08
C ALA A 17 -8.55 13.75 5.12
N TYR A 18 -9.51 12.94 4.66
CA TYR A 18 -10.51 12.33 5.53
C TYR A 18 -10.75 10.86 5.16
N LYS A 19 -11.34 10.13 6.10
CA LYS A 19 -11.51 8.67 6.02
C LYS A 19 -12.98 8.32 5.81
N LEU A 20 -13.21 7.38 4.91
CA LEU A 20 -14.48 6.70 4.73
C LEU A 20 -14.31 5.24 5.15
N ALA A 21 -14.83 4.90 6.34
CA ALA A 21 -14.62 3.58 6.93
C ALA A 21 -15.48 2.50 6.24
N ASP A 22 -14.88 1.36 5.92
CA ASP A 22 -15.58 0.17 5.40
C ASP A 22 -15.76 -0.92 6.47
N GLY A 23 -14.83 -0.99 7.43
CA GLY A 23 -14.90 -1.91 8.58
C GLY A 23 -13.64 -2.76 8.73
N GLY A 24 -13.46 -3.41 9.89
CA GLY A 24 -12.30 -4.27 10.13
C GLY A 24 -10.94 -3.58 10.00
N GLY A 25 -10.89 -2.26 10.19
CA GLY A 25 -9.69 -1.44 9.99
C GLY A 25 -9.48 -0.94 8.55
N LEU A 26 -10.27 -1.40 7.58
CA LEU A 26 -10.28 -0.93 6.20
C LEU A 26 -11.03 0.40 6.07
N TYR A 27 -10.44 1.33 5.32
CA TYR A 27 -11.07 2.59 4.94
C TYR A 27 -10.50 3.14 3.64
N LEU A 28 -11.29 3.96 2.96
CA LEU A 28 -10.85 4.78 1.84
C LEU A 28 -10.36 6.14 2.38
N LEU A 29 -9.14 6.53 2.05
CA LEU A 29 -8.56 7.83 2.38
C LEU A 29 -8.70 8.75 1.18
N VAL A 30 -9.54 9.78 1.30
CA VAL A 30 -9.70 10.81 0.27
C VAL A 30 -8.73 11.94 0.58
N LYS A 31 -7.78 12.21 -0.31
CA LYS A 31 -6.81 13.31 -0.17
C LYS A 31 -7.32 14.61 -0.80
N PRO A 32 -6.83 15.78 -0.35
CA PRO A 32 -7.16 17.07 -0.96
C PRO A 32 -6.87 17.14 -2.47
N GLY A 33 -5.82 16.45 -2.93
CA GLY A 33 -5.44 16.38 -4.34
C GLY A 33 -6.25 15.39 -5.19
N GLY A 34 -7.40 14.89 -4.71
CA GLY A 34 -8.25 13.98 -5.48
C GLY A 34 -7.89 12.50 -5.41
N GLY A 35 -6.70 12.15 -4.90
CA GLY A 35 -6.30 10.76 -4.77
C GLY A 35 -7.07 10.02 -3.68
N GLU A 36 -7.59 8.84 -4.01
CA GLU A 36 -8.36 7.98 -3.12
C GLU A 36 -7.63 6.67 -2.87
N TYR A 37 -7.32 6.37 -1.60
CA TYR A 37 -6.42 5.28 -1.26
C TYR A 37 -7.08 4.29 -0.30
N TRP A 38 -7.09 3.01 -0.66
CA TRP A 38 -7.46 1.95 0.27
C TRP A 38 -6.35 1.74 1.29
N ARG A 39 -6.71 1.90 2.56
CA ARG A 39 -5.81 1.76 3.71
C ARG A 39 -6.38 0.79 4.72
N LEU A 40 -5.48 -0.01 5.30
CA LEU A 40 -5.78 -0.88 6.42
C LEU A 40 -5.00 -0.42 7.65
N LYS A 41 -5.71 -0.05 8.70
CA LYS A 41 -5.15 0.15 10.04
C LYS A 41 -5.18 -1.18 10.80
N TYR A 42 -4.03 -1.62 11.27
CA TYR A 42 -3.87 -2.89 11.98
C TYR A 42 -2.85 -2.75 13.12
N ARG A 43 -2.69 -3.80 13.94
CA ARG A 43 -1.71 -3.85 15.03
C ARG A 43 -0.90 -5.12 14.97
N VAL A 44 0.41 -5.01 15.20
CA VAL A 44 1.34 -6.12 15.37
C VAL A 44 2.24 -5.80 16.55
N ALA A 45 2.40 -6.74 17.47
CA ALA A 45 3.20 -6.57 18.69
C ALA A 45 2.88 -5.27 19.47
N GLY A 46 1.59 -4.95 19.61
CA GLY A 46 1.12 -3.73 20.31
C GLY A 46 1.31 -2.42 19.54
N LYS A 47 2.00 -2.42 18.39
CA LYS A 47 2.23 -1.22 17.58
C LYS A 47 1.18 -1.09 16.49
N GLU A 48 0.60 0.10 16.37
CA GLU A 48 -0.30 0.45 15.28
C GLU A 48 0.49 0.65 13.99
N LYS A 49 0.04 0.01 12.91
CA LYS A 49 0.63 0.09 11.58
C LYS A 49 -0.45 0.37 10.53
N LEU A 50 -0.01 0.93 9.42
CA LEU A 50 -0.86 1.30 8.29
C LEU A 50 -0.36 0.62 7.02
N LEU A 51 -1.20 -0.19 6.40
CA LEU A 51 -0.91 -0.85 5.13
C LEU A 51 -1.64 -0.15 3.97
N ALA A 52 -0.95 0.05 2.86
CA ALA A 52 -1.56 0.45 1.59
C ALA A 52 -2.06 -0.79 0.84
N LEU A 53 -3.35 -0.82 0.48
CA LEU A 53 -3.97 -1.92 -0.27
C LEU A 53 -4.17 -1.59 -1.75
N GLY A 54 -4.17 -0.31 -2.10
CA GLY A 54 -4.25 0.17 -3.47
C GLY A 54 -4.84 1.57 -3.57
N VAL A 55 -5.09 2.00 -4.80
CA VAL A 55 -5.70 3.28 -5.14
C VAL A 55 -7.04 2.98 -5.82
N TYR A 56 -8.07 3.77 -5.55
CA TYR A 56 -9.33 3.71 -6.29
C TYR A 56 -9.21 4.59 -7.55
N PRO A 57 -9.73 4.18 -8.72
CA PRO A 57 -10.56 3.01 -8.98
C PRO A 57 -9.81 1.71 -9.35
N GLU A 58 -8.48 1.70 -9.40
CA GLU A 58 -7.69 0.51 -9.76
C GLU A 58 -7.97 -0.70 -8.84
N VAL A 59 -8.19 -0.44 -7.56
CA VAL A 59 -8.76 -1.40 -6.61
C VAL A 59 -10.19 -0.95 -6.33
N THR A 60 -11.15 -1.76 -6.78
CA THR A 60 -12.56 -1.42 -6.65
C THR A 60 -13.06 -1.64 -5.22
N LEU A 61 -14.25 -1.12 -4.91
CA LEU A 61 -14.94 -1.45 -3.65
C LEU A 61 -15.18 -2.96 -3.49
N ALA A 62 -15.37 -3.70 -4.59
CA ALA A 62 -15.56 -5.15 -4.56
C ALA A 62 -14.27 -5.90 -4.24
N ASP A 63 -13.11 -5.38 -4.68
CA ASP A 63 -11.80 -6.00 -4.45
C ASP A 63 -11.25 -5.71 -3.05
N ALA A 64 -11.62 -4.56 -2.46
CA ALA A 64 -11.07 -4.11 -1.19
C ALA A 64 -11.25 -5.13 -0.03
N PRO A 65 -12.41 -5.81 0.13
CA PRO A 65 -12.57 -6.89 1.10
C PRO A 65 -11.64 -8.09 0.85
N ALA A 66 -11.43 -8.49 -0.39
CA ALA A 66 -10.54 -9.62 -0.71
C ALA A 66 -9.09 -9.28 -0.32
N LYS A 67 -8.63 -8.06 -0.61
CA LYS A 67 -7.32 -7.56 -0.19
C LYS A 67 -7.17 -7.40 1.32
N LEU A 68 -8.26 -7.03 2.01
CA LEU A 68 -8.29 -7.00 3.47
C LEU A 68 -8.03 -8.39 4.06
N GLU A 69 -8.73 -9.40 3.57
CA GLU A 69 -8.59 -10.77 4.06
C GLU A 69 -7.22 -11.36 3.74
N GLU A 70 -6.68 -11.09 2.54
CA GLU A 70 -5.29 -11.42 2.21
C GLU A 70 -4.29 -10.78 3.18
N ALA A 71 -4.46 -9.49 3.46
CA ALA A 71 -3.59 -8.78 4.38
C ALA A 71 -3.69 -9.35 5.81
N LYS A 72 -4.90 -9.65 6.28
CA LYS A 72 -5.10 -10.26 7.59
C LYS A 72 -4.47 -11.64 7.71
N ARG A 73 -4.55 -12.48 6.68
CA ARG A 73 -3.89 -13.79 6.66
C ARG A 73 -2.38 -13.66 6.81
N GLY A 74 -1.75 -12.70 6.13
CA GLY A 74 -0.32 -12.41 6.29
C GLY A 74 0.01 -11.96 7.71
N ILE A 75 -0.76 -11.02 8.25
CA ILE A 75 -0.57 -10.49 9.61
C ILE A 75 -0.73 -11.58 10.68
N SER A 76 -1.74 -12.46 10.56
CA SER A 76 -1.95 -13.54 11.52
C SER A 76 -0.87 -14.62 11.47
N GLY A 77 -0.21 -14.78 10.32
CA GLY A 77 0.98 -15.62 10.16
C GLY A 77 2.25 -15.02 10.77
N GLY A 78 2.17 -13.86 11.42
CA GLY A 78 3.32 -13.15 11.99
C GLY A 78 4.15 -12.39 10.95
N ILE A 79 3.69 -12.31 9.70
CA ILE A 79 4.39 -11.63 8.62
C ILE A 79 3.99 -10.15 8.63
N ASP A 80 4.97 -9.27 8.80
CA ASP A 80 4.76 -7.85 8.59
C ASP A 80 4.77 -7.52 7.09
N LEU A 81 3.58 -7.32 6.52
CA LEU A 81 3.40 -6.98 5.10
C LEU A 81 4.05 -5.66 4.70
N MET A 82 4.34 -4.76 5.65
CA MET A 82 5.10 -3.54 5.35
C MET A 82 6.58 -3.84 5.11
N GLU A 83 7.14 -4.80 5.86
CA GLU A 83 8.52 -5.25 5.65
C GLU A 83 8.63 -6.05 4.35
N VAL A 84 7.70 -6.96 4.08
CA VAL A 84 7.64 -7.69 2.81
C VAL A 84 7.59 -6.73 1.61
N LYS A 85 6.68 -5.74 1.62
CA LYS A 85 6.59 -4.75 0.53
C LYS A 85 7.85 -3.91 0.40
N ARG A 86 8.55 -3.63 1.50
CA ARG A 86 9.81 -2.88 1.49
C ARG A 86 10.92 -3.72 0.88
N GLU A 87 11.02 -4.99 1.27
CA GLU A 87 12.00 -5.94 0.73
C GLU A 87 11.78 -6.20 -0.76
N GLU A 88 10.53 -6.40 -1.20
CA GLU A 88 10.19 -6.55 -2.62
C GLU A 88 10.60 -5.31 -3.43
N LYS A 89 10.36 -4.11 -2.88
CA LYS A 89 10.77 -2.86 -3.52
C LYS A 89 12.29 -2.78 -3.65
N ILE A 90 13.02 -3.06 -2.57
CA ILE A 90 14.50 -3.07 -2.56
C ILE A 90 15.02 -4.10 -3.56
N ALA A 91 14.50 -5.32 -3.54
CA ALA A 91 14.91 -6.38 -4.46
C ALA A 91 14.69 -6.00 -5.93
N ARG A 92 13.56 -5.34 -6.25
CA ARG A 92 13.28 -4.85 -7.59
C ARG A 92 14.23 -3.72 -8.01
N GLU A 93 14.53 -2.79 -7.11
CA GLU A 93 15.51 -1.72 -7.36
C GLU A 93 16.93 -2.29 -7.54
N THR A 94 17.34 -3.26 -6.72
CA THR A 94 18.62 -3.97 -6.87
C THR A 94 18.70 -4.73 -8.19
N GLN A 95 17.64 -5.41 -8.62
CA GLN A 95 17.61 -6.07 -9.94
C GLN A 95 17.76 -5.09 -11.10
N LEU A 96 17.14 -3.92 -11.00
CA LEU A 96 17.25 -2.87 -12.02
C LEU A 96 18.64 -2.22 -12.04
N ASN A 97 19.32 -2.14 -10.89
CA ASN A 97 20.65 -1.51 -10.77
C ASN A 97 21.81 -2.50 -10.94
N ASN A 98 21.56 -3.81 -10.88
CA ASN A 98 22.55 -4.86 -11.16
C ASN A 98 22.58 -5.24 -12.65
N THR A 99 22.51 -4.27 -13.55
CA THR A 99 22.72 -4.57 -14.98
C THR A 99 24.21 -4.80 -15.25
N PHE A 100 24.55 -5.65 -16.21
CA PHE A 100 25.94 -5.89 -16.62
C PHE A 100 26.68 -4.58 -16.95
N LYS A 101 25.97 -3.61 -17.53
CA LYS A 101 26.50 -2.30 -17.87
C LYS A 101 26.91 -1.50 -16.64
N ASP A 102 26.08 -1.47 -15.60
CA ASP A 102 26.36 -0.70 -14.38
C ASP A 102 27.54 -1.33 -13.61
N ILE A 103 27.57 -2.66 -13.52
CA ILE A 103 28.68 -3.41 -12.90
C ILE A 103 29.99 -3.20 -13.68
N ALA A 104 29.94 -3.22 -15.02
CA ALA A 104 31.13 -3.00 -15.85
C ALA A 104 31.68 -1.57 -15.73
N LEU A 105 30.81 -0.56 -15.64
CA LEU A 105 31.21 0.83 -15.42
C LEU A 105 31.79 1.05 -14.03
N GLU A 106 31.17 0.50 -12.98
CA GLU A 106 31.68 0.56 -11.61
C GLU A 106 33.07 -0.08 -11.49
N TRP A 107 33.25 -1.28 -12.06
CA TRP A 107 34.55 -1.96 -12.09
C TRP A 107 35.61 -1.16 -12.85
N HIS A 108 35.25 -0.59 -14.00
CA HIS A 108 36.17 0.22 -14.79
C HIS A 108 36.59 1.50 -14.05
N SER A 109 35.66 2.15 -13.35
CA SER A 109 35.94 3.34 -12.54
C SER A 109 36.78 3.07 -11.28
N ASN A 110 36.64 1.89 -10.67
CA ASN A 110 37.44 1.47 -9.50
C ASN A 110 38.81 0.85 -9.86
N LYS A 111 39.17 0.79 -11.16
CA LYS A 111 40.44 0.23 -11.65
C LYS A 111 41.48 1.28 -12.08
N LEU A 112 41.33 2.53 -11.65
CA LEU A 112 42.34 3.58 -11.77
C LEU A 112 43.00 3.88 -10.43
#